data_AF-A0A0Q5W2S3-F1
#
_entry.id   AF-A0A0Q5W2S3-F1
#
_cell.length_a   1.000
_cell.length_b   1.000
_cell.length_c   1.000
_cell.angle_alpha   90.00
_cell.angle_beta   90.00
_cell.angle_gamma   90.00
#
_symmetry.space_group_name_H-M   'P 1'
#
loop_
_entity.id
_entity.type
_entity.pdbx_description
1 polymer ?
#
loop_
_entity_poly.entity_id
_entity_poly.type
_entity_poly.pdbx_seq_one_letter_code
_entity_poly.pdbx_strand_id
1 'polypeptide(L)' 'MPRDSSCPNCDSQSMVWKRRLTISRFKKLKMDFCALCCCRRYCGVGIYKTYFKCSSCGWKGNPNRSH' A
#
# COMPACT_ATOMS: atom_id res chain seq x y z
N MET A 1 6.89 -22.27 -4.14
CA MET A 1 7.15 -21.23 -5.16
C MET A 1 6.47 -21.66 -6.45
N PRO A 2 5.88 -20.76 -7.28
CA PRO A 2 5.66 -19.32 -7.13
C PRO A 2 4.14 -18.99 -6.98
N ARG A 3 3.76 -17.91 -6.29
CA ARG A 3 2.41 -17.37 -6.47
C ARG A 3 2.52 -16.47 -7.69
N ASP A 4 2.03 -16.94 -8.82
CA ASP A 4 2.01 -16.22 -10.08
C ASP A 4 1.63 -14.75 -9.86
N SER A 5 2.64 -13.88 -9.89
CA SER A 5 2.48 -12.42 -9.86
C SER A 5 2.06 -11.91 -11.23
N SER A 6 1.18 -12.66 -11.88
CA SER A 6 0.58 -12.38 -13.17
C SER A 6 -0.64 -11.50 -12.94
N CYS A 7 -0.76 -10.45 -13.74
CA CYS A 7 -1.89 -9.54 -13.64
C CYS A 7 -3.18 -10.28 -14.04
N PRO A 8 -4.22 -10.34 -13.19
CA PRO A 8 -5.46 -11.07 -13.50
C PRO A 8 -6.25 -10.48 -14.67
N ASN A 9 -5.85 -9.31 -15.18
CA ASN A 9 -6.49 -8.63 -16.29
C ASN A 9 -5.75 -8.79 -17.63
N CYS A 10 -4.47 -9.18 -17.63
CA CYS A 10 -3.68 -9.25 -18.87
C CYS A 10 -2.54 -10.28 -18.82
N ASP A 11 -2.53 -11.14 -17.79
CA ASP A 11 -1.56 -12.20 -17.51
C ASP A 11 -0.08 -11.80 -17.52
N SER A 12 0.21 -10.49 -17.53
CA SER A 12 1.57 -9.99 -17.55
C SER A 12 2.21 -10.14 -16.16
N GLN A 13 3.47 -10.60 -16.13
CA GLN A 13 4.26 -10.74 -14.90
C GLN A 13 4.79 -9.40 -14.36
N SER A 14 4.41 -8.29 -14.98
CA SER A 14 4.85 -6.92 -14.68
C SER A 14 4.08 -6.26 -13.52
N MET A 15 3.77 -7.02 -12.47
CA MET A 15 3.10 -6.50 -11.28
C MET A 15 4.09 -5.83 -10.33
N VAL A 16 3.84 -4.57 -10.01
CA VAL A 16 4.65 -3.77 -9.08
C VAL A 16 3.90 -3.57 -7.79
N TRP A 17 4.58 -3.85 -6.68
CA TRP A 17 4.06 -3.56 -5.34
C TRP A 17 4.11 -2.05 -5.07
N LYS A 18 2.99 -1.46 -4.65
CA LYS A 18 2.89 -0.05 -4.27
C LYS A 18 2.28 0.11 -2.89
N ARG A 19 2.74 1.15 -2.20
CA ARG A 19 2.25 1.57 -0.88
C ARG A 19 1.60 2.95 -1.02
N ARG A 20 0.34 3.08 -0.62
CA ARG A 20 -0.39 4.37 -0.57
C ARG A 20 -0.81 4.68 0.86
N LEU A 21 -0.77 5.96 1.21
CA LEU A 21 -1.32 6.48 2.45
C LEU A 21 -2.86 6.34 2.46
N THR A 22 -3.39 5.73 3.51
CA THR A 22 -4.84 5.64 3.76
C THR A 22 -5.39 6.93 4.36
N ILE A 23 -4.54 7.66 5.08
CA ILE A 23 -4.85 8.93 5.71
C ILE A 23 -4.45 10.10 4.83
N SER A 24 -5.09 11.25 5.05
CA SER A 24 -4.63 12.52 4.44
C SER A 24 -3.19 12.83 4.84
N ARG A 25 -2.42 13.43 3.92
CA ARG A 25 -1.04 13.88 4.17
C ARG A 25 -0.96 14.85 5.35
N PHE A 26 -1.95 15.73 5.49
CA PHE A 26 -2.00 16.67 6.61
C PHE A 26 -2.20 15.95 7.96
N LYS A 27 -3.07 14.93 7.99
CA LYS A 27 -3.28 14.09 9.18
C LYS A 27 -2.00 13.34 9.57
N LYS A 28 -1.24 12.88 8.57
CA LYS A 28 0.07 12.27 8.82
C LYS A 28 1.06 13.26 9.42
N LEU A 29 1.19 14.45 8.83
CA LEU A 29 2.08 15.50 9.35
C LEU A 29 1.75 15.86 10.81
N LYS A 30 0.46 15.99 11.14
CA LYS A 30 0.03 16.23 12.53
C LYS A 30 0.43 15.08 13.46
N MET A 31 0.30 13.84 13.02
CA MET A 31 0.73 12.67 13.81
C MET A 31 2.24 12.60 13.97
N ASP A 32 3.01 12.85 12.91
CA ASP A 32 4.47 12.90 12.95
C ASP A 32 4.95 14.03 13.88
N PHE A 33 4.31 15.19 13.84
CA PHE A 33 4.59 16.31 14.73
C PHE A 33 4.29 15.97 16.19
N CYS A 34 3.15 15.35 16.50
CA CYS A 34 2.85 14.86 17.85
C CYS A 34 3.82 13.78 18.32
N ALA A 35 4.30 12.90 17.43
CA ALA A 35 5.30 11.89 17.78
C ALA A 35 6.64 12.54 18.17
N LEU A 36 7.04 13.59 17.44
CA LEU A 36 8.26 14.36 17.73
C LEU A 36 8.13 15.19 19.02
N CYS A 37 7.00 15.88 19.22
CA CYS A 37 6.81 16.76 20.38
C CYS A 37 6.49 16.02 21.68
N CYS A 38 5.82 14.87 21.63
CA CYS A 38 5.36 14.16 22.83
C CYS A 38 6.09 12.84 23.07
N CYS A 39 7.11 12.50 22.26
CA CYS A 39 7.82 11.21 22.27
C CYS A 39 6.88 9.98 22.22
N ARG A 40 5.63 10.17 21.78
CA ARG A 40 4.62 9.11 21.73
C ARG A 40 4.82 8.30 20.45
N ARG A 41 5.25 7.05 20.61
CA ARG A 41 5.19 6.06 19.53
C ARG A 41 3.72 5.77 19.22
N TYR A 42 3.28 6.13 18.02
CA TYR A 42 1.97 5.73 17.55
C TYR A 42 2.08 4.41 16.77
N CYS A 43 1.05 3.57 16.86
CA CYS A 43 0.98 2.35 16.07
C CYS A 43 0.78 2.72 14.60
N GLY A 44 1.79 2.48 13.76
CA GLY A 44 1.73 2.73 12.31
C GLY A 44 0.81 1.77 11.53
N VAL A 45 0.10 0.89 12.24
CA VAL A 45 -0.81 -0.10 11.67
C VAL A 45 -1.97 0.63 10.95
N GLY A 46 -2.17 0.31 9.68
CA GLY A 46 -3.27 0.86 8.88
C GLY A 46 -3.04 2.23 8.25
N ILE A 47 -1.90 2.91 8.50
CA ILE A 47 -1.55 4.20 7.87
C ILE A 47 -1.25 4.04 6.38
N TYR A 48 -0.78 2.86 6.00
CA TYR A 48 -0.45 2.53 4.63
C TYR A 48 -1.25 1.32 4.17
N LYS A 49 -1.85 1.45 2.99
CA LYS A 49 -2.45 0.35 2.26
C LYS A 49 -1.50 -0.08 1.16
N THR A 50 -1.19 -1.37 1.15
CA THR A 50 -0.46 -2.01 0.09
C THR A 50 -1.43 -2.45 -1.00
N TYR A 51 -1.05 -2.22 -2.25
CA TYR A 51 -1.77 -2.71 -3.41
C TYR A 51 -0.76 -3.02 -4.51
N PHE A 52 -1.13 -3.92 -5.39
CA PHE A 52 -0.35 -4.23 -6.57
C PHE A 52 -0.89 -3.42 -7.74
N LYS A 53 0.02 -2.94 -8.59
CA LYS A 53 -0.31 -2.28 -9.83
C LYS A 53 0.39 -3.02 -10.97
N CYS A 54 -0.36 -3.42 -12.00
CA CYS A 54 0.23 -3.89 -13.23
C CYS A 54 0.82 -2.72 -14.01
N SER A 55 2.09 -2.84 -14.41
CA SER A 55 2.76 -1.82 -15.23
C SER A 55 2.33 -1.86 -16.69
N SER A 56 1.87 -3.01 -17.20
CA SER A 56 1.45 -3.16 -18.60
C SER A 56 0.04 -2.63 -18.87
N CYS A 57 -0.98 -3.05 -18.11
CA CYS A 57 -2.37 -2.64 -18.35
C CYS A 57 -2.91 -1.62 -17.33
N GLY A 58 -2.14 -1.28 -16.30
CA GLY A 58 -2.54 -0.29 -15.30
C GLY A 58 -3.51 -0.80 -14.23
N TRP A 59 -3.87 -2.09 -14.24
CA TRP A 59 -4.72 -2.73 -13.23
C TRP A 59 -4.20 -2.47 -11.81
N LYS A 60 -5.10 -2.23 -10.85
CA LYS A 60 -4.77 -1.96 -9.44
C LYS A 60 -5.66 -2.83 -8.55
N GLY A 61 -5.06 -3.60 -7.67
CA GLY A 61 -5.79 -4.44 -6.73
C GLY A 61 -4.87 -5.18 -5.79
N ASN A 62 -5.43 -5.99 -4.90
CA ASN A 62 -4.64 -6.91 -4.09
C ASN A 62 -5.10 -8.33 -4.42
N PRO A 63 -4.34 -9.10 -5.23
CA PRO A 63 -4.71 -10.45 -5.62
C PRO A 63 -4.76 -11.43 -4.43
N ASN A 64 -4.19 -11.05 -3.27
CA ASN A 64 -4.20 -11.86 -2.05
C ASN A 64 -5.21 -11.37 -1.00
N ARG A 65 -6.11 -10.42 -1.33
CA ARG A 65 -7.14 -9.95 -0.41
C ARG A 65 -8.46 -10.70 -0.65
N SER A 66 -8.44 -12.00 -0.44
CA SER A 66 -9.64 -12.81 -0.27
C SER A 66 -10.08 -12.68 1.18
N HIS A 67 -11.00 -11.75 1.47
CA HIS A 67 -11.82 -11.77 2.67
C HIS A 67 -13.03 -10.84 2.51
#